data_AF-A0AAV7KBA1-F1
#
_entry.id   AF-A0AAV7KBA1-F1
#
_cell.length_a   1.000
_cell.length_b   1.000
_cell.length_c   1.000
_cell.angle_alpha   90.00
_cell.angle_beta   90.00
_cell.angle_gamma   90.00
#
_symmetry.space_group_name_H-M   'P 1'
#
loop_
_entity.id
_entity.type
_entity.pdbx_description
1 polymer ?
#
loop_
_entity_poly.entity_id
_entity_poly.type
_entity_poly.pdbx_seq_one_letter_code
_entity_poly.pdbx_strand_id
1 'polypeptide(L)'
;MILSCVTTVAKAQEATYCASLSITKAGKSRNIGEELCSPLAKEIIHSMCGEKAARQLNLVQQSNDIVWRTIVDLADDVKNILIEHIKKSRYFSI
;
A
#
# COMPACT_ATOMS: atom_id res chain seq x y z
N MET A 1 -24.30 -6.60 9.46
CA MET A 1 -23.33 -7.31 8.60
C MET A 1 -22.51 -6.36 7.70
N ILE A 2 -23.08 -5.26 7.20
CA ILE A 2 -22.35 -4.29 6.34
C ILE A 2 -21.33 -3.46 7.14
N LEU A 3 -21.67 -3.02 8.35
CA LEU A 3 -20.80 -2.17 9.18
C LEU A 3 -19.48 -2.85 9.62
N SER A 4 -19.51 -4.17 9.86
CA SER A 4 -18.33 -4.96 10.22
C SER A 4 -17.36 -5.15 9.05
N CYS A 5 -17.87 -5.16 7.82
CA CYS A 5 -17.06 -5.26 6.59
C CYS A 5 -16.28 -3.96 6.34
N VAL A 6 -16.94 -2.80 6.49
CA VAL A 6 -16.32 -1.48 6.30
C VAL A 6 -15.17 -1.25 7.30
N THR A 7 -15.36 -1.68 8.55
CA THR A 7 -14.31 -1.55 9.59
C THR A 7 -13.11 -2.47 9.34
N THR A 8 -13.30 -3.66 8.74
CA THR A 8 -12.19 -4.55 8.39
C THR A 8 -11.39 -4.05 7.19
N VAL A 9 -12.04 -3.42 6.20
CA VAL A 9 -11.36 -2.85 5.03
C VAL A 9 -10.53 -1.64 5.42
N ALA A 10 -11.06 -0.72 6.23
CA ALA A 10 -10.31 0.44 6.71
C ALA A 10 -9.05 0.05 7.50
N LYS A 11 -9.15 -0.96 8.38
CA LYS A 11 -8.00 -1.48 9.13
C LYS A 11 -6.97 -2.17 8.22
N ALA A 12 -7.42 -2.88 7.19
CA ALA A 12 -6.53 -3.48 6.20
C ALA A 12 -5.77 -2.40 5.41
N GLN A 13 -6.44 -1.32 5.04
CA GLN A 13 -5.87 -0.16 4.36
C GLN A 13 -4.81 0.55 5.21
N GLU A 14 -5.10 0.77 6.50
CA GLU A 14 -4.16 1.37 7.44
C GLU A 14 -2.92 0.48 7.66
N ALA A 15 -3.11 -0.82 7.91
CA ALA A 15 -2.02 -1.76 8.09
C ALA A 15 -1.11 -1.82 6.84
N THR A 16 -1.73 -1.81 5.66
CA THR A 16 -1.05 -1.76 4.36
C THR A 16 -0.21 -0.50 4.20
N TYR A 17 -0.78 0.66 4.53
CA TYR A 17 -0.07 1.94 4.47
C TYR A 17 1.15 1.93 5.40
N CYS A 18 0.97 1.47 6.65
CA CYS A 18 2.05 1.37 7.63
C CYS A 18 3.17 0.42 7.16
N ALA A 19 2.82 -0.72 6.56
CA ALA A 19 3.78 -1.67 6.00
C ALA A 19 4.56 -1.04 4.84
N SER A 20 3.86 -0.44 3.88
CA SER A 20 4.46 0.22 2.72
C SER A 20 5.38 1.37 3.13
N LEU A 21 4.94 2.21 4.08
CA LEU A 21 5.74 3.30 4.61
C LEU A 21 7.02 2.78 5.27
N SER A 22 6.94 1.67 6.01
CA SER A 22 8.10 1.07 6.67
C SER A 22 9.11 0.51 5.66
N ILE A 23 8.63 -0.15 4.60
CA ILE A 23 9.46 -0.67 3.49
C ILE A 23 10.16 0.49 2.77
N THR A 24 9.42 1.54 2.42
CA THR A 24 9.97 2.73 1.74
C THR A 24 10.98 3.47 2.61
N LYS A 25 10.69 3.66 3.90
CA LYS A 25 11.62 4.28 4.87
C LYS A 25 12.92 3.47 5.02
N ALA A 26 12.85 2.16 4.89
CA ALA A 26 14.03 1.29 4.88
C ALA A 26 14.80 1.31 3.54
N GLY A 27 14.35 2.11 2.56
CA GLY A 27 14.94 2.16 1.22
C GLY A 27 14.78 0.87 0.44
N LYS A 28 13.80 0.03 0.79
CA LYS A 28 13.57 -1.26 0.15
C LYS A 28 12.51 -1.13 -0.94
N SER A 29 12.64 -1.97 -1.97
CA SER A 29 11.63 -2.07 -3.03
C SER A 29 10.37 -2.75 -2.50
N ARG A 30 9.23 -2.39 -3.10
CA ARG A 30 7.95 -3.04 -2.82
C ARG A 30 8.02 -4.57 -2.97
N ASN A 31 8.77 -5.06 -3.96
CA ASN A 31 8.93 -6.48 -4.23
C ASN A 31 9.42 -7.25 -3.01
N ILE A 32 10.30 -6.68 -2.17
CA ILE A 32 10.76 -7.38 -0.97
C ILE A 32 9.63 -7.58 0.04
N GLY A 33 8.70 -6.63 0.10
CA GLY A 33 7.51 -6.72 0.94
C GLY A 33 6.59 -7.85 0.50
N GLU A 34 6.38 -7.99 -0.80
CA GLU A 34 5.50 -8.99 -1.39
C GLU A 34 6.13 -10.39 -1.40
N GLU A 35 7.39 -10.49 -1.82
CA GLU A 35 8.09 -11.77 -1.98
C GLU A 35 8.54 -12.38 -0.65
N LEU A 36 8.86 -11.55 0.36
CA LEU A 36 9.46 -12.03 1.61
C LEU A 36 8.64 -11.67 2.85
N CYS A 37 8.29 -10.39 3.04
CA CYS A 37 7.63 -9.97 4.29
C CYS A 37 6.20 -10.52 4.40
N SER A 38 5.45 -10.53 3.30
CA SER A 38 4.06 -10.99 3.28
C SER A 38 3.90 -12.49 3.56
N PRO A 39 4.64 -13.41 2.90
CA PRO A 39 4.58 -14.83 3.23
C PRO A 39 5.09 -15.11 4.64
N LEU A 40 6.16 -14.44 5.08
CA LEU A 40 6.70 -14.59 6.44
C LEU A 40 5.69 -14.19 7.52
N ALA A 41 5.02 -13.04 7.36
CA ALA A 41 4.00 -12.59 8.29
C ALA A 41 2.83 -13.59 8.37
N LYS A 42 2.44 -14.17 7.23
CA LYS A 42 1.38 -15.18 7.17
C LYS A 42 1.78 -16.48 7.87
N GLU A 43 3.02 -16.93 7.70
CA GLU A 43 3.55 -18.13 8.34
C GLU A 43 3.64 -17.98 9.87
N ILE A 44 4.15 -16.85 10.34
CA ILE A 44 4.22 -16.52 11.78
C ILE A 44 2.82 -16.53 12.40
N ILE A 45 1.86 -15.82 11.78
CA ILE A 45 0.49 -15.74 12.30
C ILE A 45 -0.23 -17.09 12.20
N HIS A 46 0.01 -17.87 11.14
CA HIS A 46 -0.54 -19.21 11.02
C HIS A 46 -0.04 -20.11 12.16
N SER A 47 1.26 -20.10 12.43
CA SER A 47 1.86 -20.90 13.51
C SER A 47 1.38 -20.46 14.91
N MET A 48 1.32 -19.15 15.18
CA MET A 48 1.01 -18.63 16.50
C MET A 48 -0.49 -18.51 16.81
N CYS A 49 -1.30 -18.16 15.80
CA CYS A 49 -2.69 -17.76 15.97
C CYS A 49 -3.67 -18.60 15.15
N GLY A 50 -3.15 -19.54 14.35
CA GLY A 50 -3.94 -20.45 13.53
C GLY A 50 -4.45 -19.85 12.21
N GLU A 51 -4.98 -20.74 11.38
CA GLU A 51 -5.39 -20.46 9.99
C GLU A 51 -6.45 -19.36 9.85
N LYS A 52 -7.33 -19.20 10.84
CA LYS A 52 -8.38 -18.16 10.80
C LYS A 52 -7.78 -16.75 10.85
N ALA A 53 -6.78 -16.54 11.70
CA ALA A 53 -6.08 -15.26 11.82
C ALA A 53 -5.20 -15.00 10.58
N ALA A 54 -4.49 -16.03 10.10
CA ALA A 54 -3.66 -15.93 8.90
C ALA A 54 -4.46 -15.53 7.64
N ARG A 55 -5.70 -16.02 7.50
CA ARG A 55 -6.58 -15.64 6.37
C ARG A 55 -7.02 -14.18 6.40
N GLN A 56 -7.05 -13.52 7.55
CA GLN A 56 -7.35 -12.08 7.60
C GLN A 56 -6.24 -11.24 6.97
N LEU A 57 -5.01 -11.76 6.91
CA LEU A 57 -3.89 -11.08 6.26
C LEU A 57 -4.09 -10.95 4.74
N ASN A 58 -4.88 -11.83 4.12
CA ASN A 58 -5.20 -11.75 2.69
C ASN A 58 -5.93 -10.42 2.37
N LEU A 59 -6.68 -9.86 3.32
CA LEU A 59 -7.34 -8.56 3.15
C LEU A 59 -6.33 -7.42 3.07
N VAL A 60 -5.24 -7.51 3.84
CA VAL A 60 -4.12 -6.55 3.81
C VAL A 60 -3.40 -6.66 2.46
N GLN A 61 -3.12 -7.88 2.01
CA GLN A 61 -2.49 -8.10 0.69
C GLN A 61 -3.34 -7.52 -0.45
N GLN A 62 -4.65 -7.79 -0.49
CA GLN A 62 -5.55 -7.25 -1.52
C GLN A 62 -5.65 -5.71 -1.46
N SER A 63 -5.66 -5.13 -0.26
CA SER A 63 -5.67 -3.67 -0.08
C SER A 63 -4.35 -3.05 -0.55
N ASN A 64 -3.22 -3.74 -0.41
CA ASN A 64 -1.92 -3.24 -0.86
C ASN A 64 -1.85 -2.92 -2.34
N ASP A 65 -2.44 -3.75 -3.19
CA ASP A 65 -2.45 -3.48 -4.63
C ASP A 65 -3.30 -2.26 -4.97
N ILE A 66 -4.40 -2.05 -4.23
CA ILE A 66 -5.31 -0.92 -4.43
C ILE A 66 -4.68 0.38 -3.92
N VAL A 67 -4.22 0.39 -2.67
CA VAL A 67 -3.60 1.55 -2.01
C VAL A 67 -2.39 2.02 -2.78
N TRP A 68 -1.56 1.09 -3.25
CA TRP A 68 -0.39 1.43 -4.03
C TRP A 68 -0.72 2.05 -5.38
N ARG A 69 -1.68 1.47 -6.11
CA ARG A 69 -2.17 2.07 -7.35
C ARG A 69 -2.66 3.48 -7.10
N THR A 70 -3.46 3.69 -6.06
CA THR A 70 -3.91 5.04 -5.68
C THR A 70 -2.75 5.99 -5.35
N ILE A 71 -1.70 5.53 -4.65
CA ILE A 71 -0.52 6.35 -4.35
C ILE A 71 0.25 6.70 -5.63
N VAL A 72 0.43 5.74 -6.53
CA VAL A 72 1.11 5.95 -7.83
C VAL A 72 0.30 6.90 -8.70
N ASP A 73 -1.01 6.69 -8.80
CA ASP A 73 -1.93 7.53 -9.56
C ASP A 73 -1.91 8.97 -9.01
N LEU A 74 -1.98 9.15 -7.69
CA LEU A 74 -1.93 10.46 -7.05
C LEU A 74 -0.57 11.15 -7.26
N ALA A 75 0.53 10.40 -7.21
CA ALA A 75 1.86 10.92 -7.48
C ALA A 75 2.00 11.36 -8.95
N ASP A 76 1.45 10.59 -9.88
CA ASP A 76 1.43 10.93 -11.30
C ASP A 76 0.53 12.14 -11.59
N ASP A 77 -0.61 12.27 -10.92
CA ASP A 77 -1.47 13.44 -11.00
C ASP A 77 -0.74 14.71 -10.53
N VAL A 78 -0.07 14.65 -9.37
CA VAL A 78 0.73 15.78 -8.86
C VAL A 78 1.86 16.14 -9.83
N LYS A 79 2.55 15.13 -10.39
CA LYS A 79 3.58 15.33 -11.42
C LYS A 79 3.01 16.03 -12.64
N ASN A 80 1.86 15.60 -13.13
CA ASN A 80 1.20 16.17 -14.30
C ASN A 80 0.78 17.62 -14.05
N ILE A 81 0.21 17.91 -12.89
CA ILE A 81 -0.13 19.29 -12.47
C ILE A 81 1.12 20.18 -12.49
N LEU A 82 2.23 19.69 -11.93
CA LEU A 82 3.48 20.43 -11.90
C LEU A 82 4.03 20.68 -13.32
N ILE A 83 4.03 19.65 -14.18
CA ILE A 83 4.45 19.77 -15.58
C ILE A 83 3.61 20.81 -16.32
N GLU A 84 2.29 20.77 -16.17
CA GLU A 84 1.38 21.73 -16.80
C GLU A 84 1.62 23.16 -16.30
N HIS A 85 1.97 23.33 -15.02
CA HIS A 85 2.39 24.64 -14.51
C HIS A 85 3.72 25.10 -15.09
N ILE A 86 4.70 24.20 -15.21
CA ILE A 86 6.02 24.52 -15.78
C ILE A 86 5.89 24.92 -17.25
N LYS A 87 5.10 24.18 -18.05
CA LYS A 87 4.83 24.51 -19.46
C LYS A 87 4.18 25.88 -19.66
N LYS A 88 3.34 26.31 -18.71
CA LYS A 88 2.68 27.63 -18.73
C LYS A 88 3.56 28.76 -18.20
N SER A 89 4.67 28.42 -17.54
CA SER A 89 5.61 29.40 -17.02
C SER A 89 6.42 30.01 -18.16
N ARG A 90 6.66 31.32 -18.09
CA ARG A 90 7.53 32.03 -19.03
C ARG A 90 9.01 31.91 -18.65
N TYR A 91 9.30 31.34 -17.48
CA TYR A 91 10.64 31.26 -16.89
C TYR A 91 11.31 29.90 -17.07
N PHE A 92 10.52 28.87 -17.41
CA PHE A 92 10.99 27.50 -17.52
C PHE A 92 10.57 26.95 -18.89
N SER A 93 11.41 26.10 -19.48
CA SER A 93 11.11 25.37 -20.72
C SER A 93 11.43 23.91 -20.46
N ILE A 94 10.51 23.02 -20.82
CA ILE A 94 10.59 21.57 -20.64
C ILE A 94 10.19 20.84 -21.92
#